data_AF-A0A9E3I7S7-F1
#
_entry.id   AF-A0A9E3I7S7-F1
#
_cell.length_a   1.000
_cell.length_b   1.000
_cell.length_c   1.000
_cell.angle_alpha   90.00
_cell.angle_beta   90.00
_cell.angle_gamma   90.00
#
_symmetry.space_group_name_H-M   'P 1'
#
loop_
_entity.id
_entity.type
_entity.pdbx_description
1 polymer ?
#
loop_
_entity_poly.entity_id
_entity_poly.type
_entity_poly.pdbx_seq_one_letter_code
_entity_poly.pdbx_strand_id
1 'polypeptide(L)'
;MKRSIRSILCFAIPAMVLLVHPAAAKELPAQLPDPDTKPPVTDKPVKVYILSGQSNMVGIGQVSGGSWRWGKQFLDPVVSIYPGEYSPTADYDKMTPIETKKLPAFGGVKPTRFPGGGTAVVRGFIKMKTAGIYKFNPGYSNSSYNIMEVDGVEVYRKEPGKEAVHTEFKFTAGKKYPFKITFLTKAANGLGWVWRTDIPGTLDTVVKTDKKFPHLVDDKGNWIVRNDVWYKGVVTATANKWLTVGCGSGASTIGPELQFGHIMGYYHDEPVIIIKASQGNRSLGWDILPPGSERFTFDGRTYAGYKDTPSSWIEGQPKKEVNWYAGKQYDDFVKGIHDVLNNFATHFPQYKDQGYEIAGFVWWQGHKDGNPAHASRYELNLVNLIKAYRTEFKAPKAPFIIGTIGFGGWKMTGPHLTVANAQLAVSGDKGKYPEFAGNVLTVEIRDFWIDESLSPRNQGYHYNRNAETYVLVGDALGRGMCQLLGDTTTGRRRIR
;
A
#
# COMPACT_ATOMS: atom_id res chain seq x y z
N MET A 1 -83.72 -4.94 -46.67
CA MET A 1 -83.21 -3.61 -46.25
C MET A 1 -82.22 -3.78 -45.11
N LYS A 2 -81.11 -3.05 -45.17
CA LYS A 2 -79.82 -3.26 -44.48
C LYS A 2 -79.90 -3.37 -42.96
N ARG A 3 -79.29 -4.41 -42.38
CA ARG A 3 -78.86 -4.45 -40.96
C ARG A 3 -77.36 -4.13 -40.88
N SER A 4 -77.04 -3.10 -40.11
CA SER A 4 -75.68 -2.65 -39.79
C SER A 4 -75.03 -3.62 -38.80
N ILE A 5 -73.86 -4.17 -39.17
CA ILE A 5 -72.96 -4.90 -38.27
C ILE A 5 -71.85 -3.93 -37.87
N ARG A 6 -71.70 -3.70 -36.56
CA ARG A 6 -70.58 -2.93 -35.98
C ARG A 6 -69.37 -3.85 -35.87
N SER A 7 -68.27 -3.51 -36.55
CA SER A 7 -66.97 -4.14 -36.36
C SER A 7 -66.26 -3.53 -35.14
N ILE A 8 -65.88 -4.39 -34.18
CA ILE A 8 -64.97 -4.06 -33.09
C ILE A 8 -63.55 -4.32 -33.58
N LEU A 9 -62.72 -3.29 -33.67
CA LEU A 9 -61.29 -3.38 -33.96
C LEU A 9 -60.55 -3.62 -32.64
N CYS A 10 -59.99 -4.81 -32.43
CA CYS A 10 -59.00 -5.06 -31.39
C CYS A 10 -57.63 -4.56 -31.88
N PHE A 11 -57.08 -3.54 -31.22
CA PHE A 11 -55.67 -3.15 -31.40
C PHE A 11 -54.78 -4.06 -30.56
N ALA A 12 -53.99 -4.91 -31.22
CA ALA A 12 -52.88 -5.62 -30.59
C ALA A 12 -51.68 -4.65 -30.48
N ILE A 13 -51.27 -4.32 -29.25
CA ILE A 13 -50.04 -3.59 -28.98
C ILE A 13 -48.88 -4.60 -29.02
N PRO A 14 -47.86 -4.45 -29.87
CA PRO A 14 -46.73 -5.34 -29.86
C PRO A 14 -45.85 -5.03 -28.63
N ALA A 15 -45.70 -6.03 -27.75
CA ALA A 15 -44.74 -5.97 -26.65
C ALA A 15 -43.32 -5.97 -27.23
N MET A 16 -42.70 -4.79 -27.26
CA MET A 16 -41.30 -4.62 -27.66
C MET A 16 -40.42 -5.14 -26.51
N VAL A 17 -39.98 -6.39 -26.62
CA VAL A 17 -38.97 -6.96 -25.72
C VAL A 17 -37.64 -6.29 -26.03
N LEU A 18 -37.26 -5.30 -25.21
CA LEU A 18 -35.92 -4.75 -25.19
C LEU A 18 -34.95 -5.84 -24.73
N LEU A 19 -34.25 -6.45 -25.69
CA LEU A 19 -33.08 -7.29 -25.46
C LEU A 19 -31.95 -6.40 -24.92
N VAL A 20 -31.93 -6.18 -23.61
CA VAL A 20 -30.79 -5.60 -22.91
C VAL A 20 -29.65 -6.62 -23.01
N HIS A 21 -28.71 -6.36 -23.92
CA HIS A 21 -27.48 -7.14 -23.97
C HIS A 21 -26.71 -6.83 -22.68
N PRO A 22 -26.35 -7.83 -21.86
CA PRO A 22 -25.42 -7.59 -20.76
C PRO A 22 -24.13 -7.05 -21.35
N ALA A 23 -23.72 -5.86 -20.92
CA ALA A 23 -22.43 -5.31 -21.29
C ALA A 23 -21.36 -6.38 -20.99
N ALA A 24 -20.56 -6.74 -21.99
CA ALA A 24 -19.47 -7.69 -21.81
C ALA A 24 -18.54 -7.15 -20.71
N ALA A 25 -18.21 -7.99 -19.73
CA ALA A 25 -17.28 -7.61 -18.67
C ALA A 25 -15.96 -7.13 -19.29
N LYS A 26 -15.45 -5.98 -18.81
CA LYS A 26 -14.22 -5.36 -19.33
C LYS A 26 -13.06 -6.33 -19.13
N GLU A 27 -12.40 -6.71 -20.23
CA GLU A 27 -11.26 -7.63 -20.17
C GLU A 27 -10.07 -6.93 -19.49
N LEU A 28 -9.50 -7.61 -18.49
CA LEU A 28 -8.33 -7.12 -17.76
C LEU A 28 -7.05 -7.59 -18.46
N PRO A 29 -6.22 -6.68 -19.01
CA PRO A 29 -4.97 -7.08 -19.61
C PRO A 29 -4.00 -7.64 -18.56
N ALA A 30 -3.06 -8.47 -18.99
CA ALA A 30 -2.02 -9.03 -18.12
C ALA A 30 -1.16 -7.93 -17.49
N GLN A 31 -0.86 -6.88 -18.27
CA GLN A 31 -0.24 -5.66 -17.81
C GLN A 31 -1.26 -4.52 -17.97
N LEU A 32 -1.53 -3.79 -16.88
CA LEU A 32 -2.41 -2.63 -16.97
C LEU A 32 -1.78 -1.54 -17.84
N PRO A 33 -2.60 -0.81 -18.63
CA PRO A 33 -2.14 0.42 -19.25
C PRO A 33 -1.96 1.51 -18.19
N ASP A 34 -1.34 2.61 -18.60
CA ASP A 34 -1.36 3.83 -17.80
C ASP A 34 -2.82 4.27 -17.57
N PRO A 35 -3.15 4.85 -16.40
CA PRO A 35 -4.48 5.40 -16.17
C PRO A 35 -4.85 6.38 -17.28
N ASP A 36 -6.04 6.22 -17.84
CA ASP A 36 -6.51 7.15 -18.86
C ASP A 36 -6.84 8.52 -18.24
N THR A 37 -6.99 9.53 -19.11
CA THR A 37 -7.32 10.89 -18.69
C THR A 37 -8.83 11.16 -18.70
N LYS A 38 -9.66 10.11 -18.87
CA LYS A 38 -11.11 10.29 -18.96
C LYS A 38 -11.68 10.60 -17.58
N PRO A 39 -12.54 11.62 -17.47
CA PRO A 39 -13.26 11.86 -16.22
C PRO A 39 -14.17 10.66 -15.88
N PRO A 40 -14.29 10.28 -14.60
CA PRO A 40 -15.25 9.26 -14.16
C PRO A 40 -16.69 9.67 -14.50
N VAL A 41 -17.55 8.69 -14.79
CA VAL A 41 -18.97 8.97 -15.03
C VAL A 41 -19.63 9.43 -13.72
N THR A 42 -20.48 10.45 -13.81
CA THR A 42 -21.08 11.11 -12.64
C THR A 42 -22.58 10.88 -12.51
N ASP A 43 -23.19 10.15 -13.44
CA ASP A 43 -24.62 9.83 -13.51
C ASP A 43 -24.96 8.49 -12.82
N LYS A 44 -23.96 7.84 -12.22
CA LYS A 44 -24.09 6.56 -11.50
C LYS A 44 -23.49 6.69 -10.09
N PRO A 45 -23.91 5.83 -9.14
CA PRO A 45 -23.35 5.83 -7.80
C PRO A 45 -21.86 5.51 -7.78
N VAL A 46 -21.15 6.13 -6.82
CA VAL A 46 -19.74 5.84 -6.55
C VAL A 46 -19.56 4.38 -6.09
N LYS A 47 -18.55 3.68 -6.60
CA LYS A 47 -18.22 2.30 -6.16
C LYS A 47 -17.38 2.34 -4.89
N VAL A 48 -17.93 1.83 -3.79
CA VAL A 48 -17.20 1.74 -2.52
C VAL A 48 -16.71 0.31 -2.28
N TYR A 49 -15.40 0.15 -2.11
CA TYR A 49 -14.76 -1.09 -1.68
C TYR A 49 -14.29 -0.97 -0.25
N ILE A 50 -14.65 -1.95 0.58
CA ILE A 50 -14.19 -2.03 1.98
C ILE A 50 -13.05 -3.05 2.06
N LEU A 51 -11.86 -2.56 2.38
CA LEU A 51 -10.67 -3.36 2.63
C LEU A 51 -10.48 -3.50 4.14
N SER A 52 -10.43 -4.72 4.67
CA SER A 52 -10.16 -4.93 6.09
C SER A 52 -9.21 -6.08 6.39
N GLY A 53 -8.61 -6.02 7.58
CA GLY A 53 -7.65 -7.03 8.02
C GLY A 53 -6.67 -6.52 9.08
N GLN A 54 -5.56 -7.24 9.23
CA GLN A 54 -4.52 -6.88 10.20
C GLN A 54 -3.36 -6.06 9.58
N SER A 55 -2.17 -6.08 10.18
CA SER A 55 -1.00 -5.29 9.75
C SER A 55 -0.59 -5.47 8.28
N ASN A 56 -0.85 -6.62 7.65
CA ASN A 56 -0.58 -6.80 6.23
C ASN A 56 -1.56 -6.01 5.36
N MET A 57 -2.84 -5.93 5.74
CA MET A 57 -3.79 -5.02 5.10
C MET A 57 -3.45 -3.54 5.38
N VAL A 58 -2.91 -3.21 6.57
CA VAL A 58 -2.42 -1.84 6.87
C VAL A 58 -1.41 -1.40 5.81
N GLY A 59 -0.55 -2.30 5.36
CA GLY A 59 0.39 -2.07 4.27
C GLY A 59 1.76 -1.61 4.76
N ILE A 60 2.71 -2.55 4.81
CA ILE A 60 4.07 -2.33 5.32
C ILE A 60 5.12 -2.54 4.20
N GLY A 61 4.69 -2.67 2.94
CA GLY A 61 5.60 -2.78 1.79
C GLY A 61 6.41 -1.50 1.63
N GLN A 62 7.73 -1.58 1.65
CA GLN A 62 8.57 -0.38 1.66
C GLN A 62 8.71 0.24 0.28
N VAL A 63 8.44 1.54 0.18
CA VAL A 63 8.59 2.28 -1.07
C VAL A 63 10.06 2.43 -1.45
N SER A 64 10.90 2.74 -0.46
CA SER A 64 12.33 2.97 -0.65
C SER A 64 13.13 2.58 0.60
N GLY A 65 14.46 2.67 0.52
CA GLY A 65 15.34 2.56 1.70
C GLY A 65 15.18 3.65 2.75
N GLY A 66 14.52 4.75 2.39
CA GLY A 66 14.57 6.00 3.13
C GLY A 66 15.92 6.70 2.99
N SER A 67 15.94 7.99 3.33
CA SER A 67 17.17 8.79 3.44
C SER A 67 17.59 8.94 4.90
N TRP A 68 18.89 9.04 5.13
CA TRP A 68 19.43 9.38 6.45
C TRP A 68 20.44 10.52 6.33
N ARG A 69 20.62 11.26 7.44
CA ARG A 69 21.66 12.29 7.52
C ARG A 69 23.02 11.63 7.44
N TRP A 70 23.90 12.17 6.59
CA TRP A 70 25.27 11.69 6.54
C TRP A 70 26.06 12.16 7.77
N GLY A 71 27.22 11.54 7.98
CA GLY A 71 28.13 11.91 9.05
C GLY A 71 29.44 11.14 8.94
N LYS A 72 29.59 10.13 9.78
CA LYS A 72 30.82 9.32 9.94
C LYS A 72 31.30 8.61 8.67
N GLN A 73 30.48 8.56 7.60
CA GLN A 73 30.89 8.04 6.30
C GLN A 73 31.88 8.98 5.60
N PHE A 74 31.85 10.28 5.93
CA PHE A 74 32.77 11.30 5.44
C PHE A 74 34.01 11.34 6.34
N LEU A 75 35.17 11.17 5.73
CA LEU A 75 36.47 11.01 6.35
C LEU A 75 37.34 12.20 5.98
N ASP A 76 38.01 12.74 7.00
CA ASP A 76 38.94 13.86 6.89
C ASP A 76 38.40 15.06 6.10
N PRO A 77 37.13 15.50 6.30
CA PRO A 77 36.58 16.60 5.55
C PRO A 77 37.25 17.92 5.92
N VAL A 78 37.60 18.70 4.89
CA VAL A 78 38.25 20.01 5.00
C VAL A 78 37.46 21.00 4.15
N VAL A 79 37.12 22.15 4.72
CA VAL A 79 36.58 23.28 3.96
C VAL A 79 37.70 24.25 3.64
N SER A 80 37.74 24.71 2.39
CA SER A 80 38.56 25.82 1.94
C SER A 80 37.65 26.94 1.46
N ILE A 81 37.90 28.16 1.92
CA ILE A 81 37.16 29.36 1.49
C ILE A 81 37.99 30.09 0.43
N TYR A 82 37.34 30.48 -0.66
CA TYR A 82 37.96 31.22 -1.77
C TYR A 82 37.34 32.61 -1.87
N PRO A 83 38.12 33.63 -2.29
CA PRO A 83 37.63 35.00 -2.32
C PRO A 83 36.48 35.16 -3.33
N GLY A 84 35.50 35.98 -2.98
CA GLY A 84 34.36 36.31 -3.84
C GLY A 84 33.20 35.31 -3.82
N GLU A 85 32.15 35.65 -4.57
CA GLU A 85 31.00 34.77 -4.82
C GLU A 85 31.40 33.60 -5.73
N TYR A 86 30.52 32.58 -5.79
CA TYR A 86 30.72 31.45 -6.67
C TYR A 86 30.82 31.89 -8.13
N SER A 87 31.81 31.34 -8.85
CA SER A 87 31.99 31.52 -10.29
C SER A 87 32.01 30.16 -10.98
N PRO A 88 31.16 29.91 -11.99
CA PRO A 88 31.13 28.65 -12.72
C PRO A 88 32.36 28.41 -13.60
N THR A 89 33.15 29.45 -13.88
CA THR A 89 34.38 29.35 -14.70
C THR A 89 35.65 29.27 -13.86
N ALA A 90 35.55 29.34 -12.52
CA ALA A 90 36.69 29.28 -11.63
C ALA A 90 37.15 27.82 -11.41
N ASP A 91 38.45 27.60 -11.47
CA ASP A 91 39.09 26.33 -11.10
C ASP A 91 39.57 26.41 -9.64
N TYR A 92 38.67 26.11 -8.71
CA TYR A 92 38.96 26.13 -7.28
C TYR A 92 40.01 25.08 -6.84
N ASP A 93 40.39 24.13 -7.71
CA ASP A 93 41.49 23.20 -7.42
C ASP A 93 42.86 23.83 -7.70
N LYS A 94 42.92 24.93 -8.47
CA LYS A 94 44.16 25.68 -8.78
C LYS A 94 44.30 27.01 -8.03
N MET A 95 43.24 27.47 -7.37
CA MET A 95 43.25 28.74 -6.62
C MET A 95 43.82 28.58 -5.20
N THR A 96 44.31 29.68 -4.63
CA THR A 96 44.73 29.73 -3.22
C THR A 96 43.55 30.14 -2.33
N PRO A 97 43.20 29.34 -1.30
CA PRO A 97 42.12 29.69 -0.38
C PRO A 97 42.54 30.75 0.65
N ILE A 98 41.59 31.60 1.07
CA ILE A 98 41.79 32.57 2.16
C ILE A 98 41.89 31.89 3.53
N GLU A 99 41.17 30.79 3.71
CA GLU A 99 41.18 30.00 4.95
C GLU A 99 40.92 28.54 4.60
N THR A 100 41.59 27.65 5.30
CA THR A 100 41.32 26.21 5.24
C THR A 100 41.14 25.68 6.66
N LYS A 101 40.05 24.93 6.87
CA LYS A 101 39.65 24.45 8.19
C LYS A 101 39.25 22.98 8.12
N LYS A 102 39.85 22.16 8.99
CA LYS A 102 39.39 20.79 9.23
C LYS A 102 37.98 20.80 9.84
N LEU A 103 37.17 19.82 9.48
CA LEU A 103 35.80 19.67 9.97
C LEU A 103 35.67 18.40 10.82
N PRO A 104 36.03 18.44 12.13
CA PRO A 104 35.89 17.28 13.02
C PRO A 104 34.47 16.71 13.05
N ALA A 105 33.45 17.54 12.81
CA ALA A 105 32.08 17.12 12.58
C ALA A 105 31.59 17.61 11.21
N PHE A 106 31.31 16.67 10.31
CA PHE A 106 30.64 16.92 9.03
C PHE A 106 29.33 16.14 9.03
N GLY A 107 28.21 16.81 8.78
CA GLY A 107 26.88 16.20 8.89
C GLY A 107 26.28 16.12 10.29
N GLY A 108 25.40 15.14 10.49
CA GLY A 108 24.71 14.90 11.76
C GLY A 108 23.71 15.99 12.15
N VAL A 109 23.67 16.34 13.44
CA VAL A 109 22.76 17.37 13.99
C VAL A 109 23.46 18.69 14.29
N LYS A 110 24.79 18.67 14.47
CA LYS A 110 25.61 19.83 14.85
C LYS A 110 26.95 19.79 14.09
N PRO A 111 26.98 20.05 12.77
CA PRO A 111 28.23 20.08 12.01
C PRO A 111 29.11 21.26 12.45
N THR A 112 30.42 21.14 12.25
CA THR A 112 31.38 22.23 12.46
C THR A 112 31.03 23.41 11.56
N ARG A 113 30.96 24.62 12.14
CA ARG A 113 30.68 25.85 11.40
C ARG A 113 31.83 26.19 10.44
N PHE A 114 31.48 26.51 9.20
CA PHE A 114 32.42 26.95 8.18
C PHE A 114 32.86 28.39 8.42
N PRO A 115 34.09 28.77 8.03
CA PRO A 115 34.46 30.17 7.96
C PRO A 115 33.62 30.89 6.90
N GLY A 116 33.40 32.20 7.08
CA GLY A 116 32.67 33.04 6.12
C GLY A 116 33.61 33.73 5.13
N GLY A 117 33.07 34.68 4.36
CA GLY A 117 33.90 35.61 3.57
C GLY A 117 34.16 35.21 2.11
N GLY A 118 33.53 34.14 1.61
CA GLY A 118 33.66 33.77 0.20
C GLY A 118 33.01 32.43 -0.15
N THR A 119 33.47 31.84 -1.26
CA THR A 119 32.98 30.55 -1.78
C THR A 119 33.57 29.39 -1.00
N ALA A 120 32.72 28.52 -0.45
CA ALA A 120 33.17 27.33 0.28
C ALA A 120 33.28 26.12 -0.64
N VAL A 121 34.44 25.46 -0.62
CA VAL A 121 34.64 24.15 -1.25
C VAL A 121 35.10 23.15 -0.19
N VAL A 122 34.34 22.07 -0.03
CA VAL A 122 34.65 20.99 0.91
C VAL A 122 35.24 19.81 0.15
N ARG A 123 36.34 19.26 0.64
CA ARG A 123 36.98 18.06 0.09
C ARG A 123 37.26 17.05 1.19
N GLY A 124 37.37 15.77 0.83
CA GLY A 124 37.75 14.69 1.73
C GLY A 124 37.49 13.34 1.08
N PHE A 125 37.27 12.31 1.89
CA PHE A 125 36.90 10.99 1.39
C PHE A 125 35.54 10.56 1.92
N ILE A 126 34.83 9.73 1.17
CA ILE A 126 33.63 9.05 1.62
C ILE A 126 33.86 7.54 1.56
N LYS A 127 33.40 6.84 2.61
CA LYS A 127 33.47 5.38 2.71
C LYS A 127 32.13 4.83 3.20
N MET A 128 31.46 4.08 2.33
CA MET A 128 30.21 3.40 2.67
C MET A 128 30.49 2.01 3.23
N LYS A 129 29.78 1.63 4.31
CA LYS A 129 29.94 0.31 4.93
C LYS A 129 29.38 -0.81 4.04
N THR A 130 28.33 -0.51 3.30
CA THR A 130 27.63 -1.47 2.43
C THR A 130 27.83 -1.06 0.98
N ALA A 131 28.00 -2.04 0.10
CA ALA A 131 28.02 -1.80 -1.33
C ALA A 131 26.59 -1.49 -1.82
N GLY A 132 26.48 -0.73 -2.91
CA GLY A 132 25.19 -0.41 -3.50
C GLY A 132 25.22 0.89 -4.28
N ILE A 133 24.06 1.29 -4.76
CA ILE A 133 23.85 2.50 -5.55
C ILE A 133 23.24 3.56 -4.64
N TYR A 134 23.88 4.73 -4.58
CA TYR A 134 23.49 5.80 -3.66
C TYR A 134 23.27 7.11 -4.39
N LYS A 135 22.36 7.92 -3.84
CA LYS A 135 22.14 9.32 -4.21
C LYS A 135 22.36 10.22 -3.00
N PHE A 136 22.72 11.47 -3.28
CA PHE A 136 23.07 12.47 -2.27
C PHE A 136 22.18 13.70 -2.38
N ASN A 137 21.91 14.32 -1.24
CA ASN A 137 21.32 15.65 -1.12
C ASN A 137 22.16 16.46 -0.11
N PRO A 138 23.29 17.03 -0.55
CA PRO A 138 24.11 17.95 0.23
C PRO A 138 23.34 19.22 0.61
N GLY A 139 23.43 19.63 1.87
CA GLY A 139 22.85 20.85 2.39
C GLY A 139 21.37 20.76 2.78
N TYR A 140 20.87 21.85 3.35
CA TYR A 140 19.47 22.08 3.74
C TYR A 140 19.13 23.55 3.49
N SER A 141 17.93 23.82 2.97
CA SER A 141 17.52 25.18 2.58
C SER A 141 18.58 25.83 1.65
N ASN A 142 19.05 27.04 1.92
CA ASN A 142 19.99 27.75 1.05
C ASN A 142 21.36 27.07 0.93
N SER A 143 21.75 26.17 1.85
CA SER A 143 22.99 25.40 1.68
C SER A 143 22.84 24.26 0.67
N SER A 144 21.61 23.95 0.24
CA SER A 144 21.36 22.98 -0.84
C SER A 144 21.79 23.49 -2.22
N TYR A 145 22.07 24.78 -2.37
CA TYR A 145 22.63 25.30 -3.62
C TYR A 145 24.13 24.98 -3.70
N ASN A 146 24.46 23.83 -4.26
CA ASN A 146 25.81 23.31 -4.38
C ASN A 146 25.93 22.31 -5.53
N ILE A 147 27.17 21.98 -5.88
CA ILE A 147 27.54 20.89 -6.77
C ILE A 147 28.35 19.91 -5.92
N MET A 148 28.01 18.62 -5.95
CA MET A 148 28.78 17.57 -5.29
C MET A 148 29.29 16.56 -6.31
N GLU A 149 30.56 16.23 -6.16
CA GLU A 149 31.25 15.20 -6.93
C GLU A 149 31.73 14.09 -5.99
N VAL A 150 31.68 12.84 -6.47
CA VAL A 150 32.31 11.66 -5.85
C VAL A 150 33.12 10.96 -6.91
N ASP A 151 34.43 10.81 -6.68
CA ASP A 151 35.37 10.20 -7.64
C ASP A 151 35.32 10.86 -9.03
N GLY A 152 35.14 12.18 -9.06
CA GLY A 152 35.00 12.98 -10.29
C GLY A 152 33.63 12.89 -10.96
N VAL A 153 32.70 12.08 -10.45
CA VAL A 153 31.32 12.01 -10.95
C VAL A 153 30.48 13.05 -10.23
N GLU A 154 29.83 13.96 -10.97
CA GLU A 154 28.85 14.88 -10.41
C GLU A 154 27.59 14.11 -9.97
N VAL A 155 27.44 13.92 -8.66
CA VAL A 155 26.33 13.17 -8.05
C VAL A 155 25.16 14.05 -7.65
N TYR A 156 25.37 15.36 -7.57
CA TYR A 156 24.35 16.33 -7.23
C TYR A 156 24.67 17.69 -7.82
N ARG A 157 23.64 18.36 -8.34
CA ARG A 157 23.68 19.78 -8.64
C ARG A 157 22.34 20.41 -8.32
N LYS A 158 22.39 21.55 -7.62
CA LYS A 158 21.23 22.43 -7.50
C LYS A 158 21.68 23.88 -7.54
N GLU A 159 21.19 24.61 -8.53
CA GLU A 159 21.45 26.04 -8.69
C GLU A 159 20.28 26.84 -8.11
N PRO A 160 20.50 28.11 -7.67
CA PRO A 160 19.41 28.98 -7.27
C PRO A 160 18.32 29.06 -8.35
N GLY A 161 17.06 28.83 -7.95
CA GLY A 161 15.91 28.84 -8.86
C GLY A 161 15.76 27.61 -9.76
N LYS A 162 16.62 26.58 -9.62
CA LYS A 162 16.52 25.32 -10.36
C LYS A 162 16.21 24.13 -9.44
N GLU A 163 15.57 23.11 -10.02
CA GLU A 163 15.40 21.82 -9.36
C GLU A 163 16.73 21.08 -9.21
N ALA A 164 16.78 20.22 -8.20
CA ALA A 164 17.96 19.39 -7.97
C ALA A 164 18.08 18.29 -9.04
N VAL A 165 19.28 18.12 -9.57
CA VAL A 165 19.65 16.99 -10.43
C VAL A 165 20.47 16.02 -9.60
N HIS A 166 20.12 14.73 -9.66
CA HIS A 166 20.79 13.66 -8.92
C HIS A 166 21.33 12.62 -9.90
N THR A 167 22.62 12.32 -9.77
CA THR A 167 23.26 11.19 -10.47
C THR A 167 23.61 10.12 -9.45
N GLU A 168 23.37 8.86 -9.81
CA GLU A 168 23.67 7.73 -8.95
C GLU A 168 25.17 7.43 -8.91
N PHE A 169 25.67 7.02 -7.74
CA PHE A 169 27.03 6.53 -7.59
C PHE A 169 27.06 5.15 -6.95
N LYS A 170 27.80 4.22 -7.58
CA LYS A 170 27.96 2.85 -7.10
C LYS A 170 29.15 2.74 -6.15
N PHE A 171 28.87 2.48 -4.88
CA PHE A 171 29.90 2.23 -3.87
C PHE A 171 30.27 0.75 -3.79
N THR A 172 31.56 0.50 -3.61
CA THR A 172 32.09 -0.78 -3.14
C THR A 172 32.24 -0.71 -1.63
N ALA A 173 31.77 -1.73 -0.91
CA ALA A 173 31.82 -1.77 0.55
C ALA A 173 33.26 -1.53 1.05
N GLY A 174 33.43 -0.56 1.94
CA GLY A 174 34.71 -0.25 2.58
C GLY A 174 35.73 0.50 1.71
N LYS A 175 35.51 0.66 0.39
CA LYS A 175 36.39 1.46 -0.46
C LYS A 175 36.21 2.96 -0.15
N LYS A 176 37.33 3.68 -0.09
CA LYS A 176 37.35 5.14 0.03
C LYS A 176 37.27 5.77 -1.37
N TYR A 177 36.44 6.78 -1.51
CA TYR A 177 36.31 7.60 -2.72
C TYR A 177 36.52 9.06 -2.36
N PRO A 178 37.27 9.85 -3.14
CA PRO A 178 37.35 11.28 -2.90
C PRO A 178 35.99 11.93 -3.17
N PHE A 179 35.65 12.99 -2.43
CA PHE A 179 34.48 13.81 -2.73
C PHE A 179 34.85 15.30 -2.73
N LYS A 180 34.06 16.09 -3.46
CA LYS A 180 34.14 17.55 -3.48
C LYS A 180 32.73 18.12 -3.41
N ILE A 181 32.50 19.17 -2.63
CA ILE A 181 31.26 19.95 -2.63
C ILE A 181 31.60 21.42 -2.81
N THR A 182 31.12 22.02 -3.89
CA THR A 182 31.26 23.45 -4.16
C THR A 182 29.94 24.13 -3.88
N PHE A 183 29.89 24.97 -2.85
CA PHE A 183 28.68 25.71 -2.49
C PHE A 183 28.53 26.97 -3.35
N LEU A 184 27.33 27.17 -3.90
CA LEU A 184 27.05 28.27 -4.82
C LEU A 184 26.58 29.54 -4.10
N THR A 185 26.47 29.47 -2.76
CA THR A 185 26.02 30.58 -1.92
C THR A 185 26.78 30.64 -0.60
N LYS A 186 26.68 31.77 0.09
CA LYS A 186 27.27 31.99 1.43
C LYS A 186 26.63 31.16 2.55
N ALA A 187 25.53 30.44 2.28
CA ALA A 187 24.84 29.64 3.28
C ALA A 187 25.49 28.26 3.55
N ALA A 188 26.70 28.03 3.02
CA ALA A 188 27.40 26.76 3.07
C ALA A 188 27.49 26.14 4.47
N ASN A 189 27.20 24.83 4.57
CA ASN A 189 27.35 24.04 5.78
C ASN A 189 27.55 22.56 5.45
N GLY A 190 27.98 21.76 6.44
CA GLY A 190 28.25 20.34 6.25
C GLY A 190 27.04 19.41 6.36
N LEU A 191 25.81 19.91 6.43
CA LEU A 191 24.63 19.04 6.47
C LEU A 191 24.42 18.35 5.12
N GLY A 192 23.73 17.22 5.14
CA GLY A 192 23.36 16.51 3.94
C GLY A 192 22.74 15.15 4.24
N TRP A 193 22.08 14.60 3.23
CA TRP A 193 21.39 13.32 3.27
C TRP A 193 21.91 12.41 2.17
N VAL A 194 21.81 11.12 2.43
CA VAL A 194 22.14 10.06 1.49
C VAL A 194 21.07 8.98 1.58
N TRP A 195 20.78 8.34 0.46
CA TRP A 195 19.90 7.17 0.41
C TRP A 195 20.42 6.16 -0.60
N ARG A 196 20.09 4.89 -0.36
CA ARG A 196 20.41 3.78 -1.26
C ARG A 196 19.20 3.51 -2.16
N THR A 197 19.42 3.36 -3.46
CA THR A 197 18.35 3.23 -4.48
C THR A 197 18.13 1.82 -4.99
N ASP A 198 19.07 0.90 -4.73
CA ASP A 198 19.07 -0.49 -5.22
C ASP A 198 18.74 -1.51 -4.12
N ILE A 199 17.87 -1.17 -3.16
CA ILE A 199 17.51 -2.13 -2.10
C ILE A 199 16.52 -3.15 -2.68
N PRO A 200 16.84 -4.44 -2.69
CA PRO A 200 15.94 -5.47 -3.22
C PRO A 200 14.57 -5.42 -2.52
N GLY A 201 13.51 -5.57 -3.31
CA GLY A 201 12.13 -5.64 -2.81
C GLY A 201 11.52 -4.31 -2.35
N THR A 202 12.23 -3.17 -2.42
CA THR A 202 11.55 -1.86 -2.29
C THR A 202 10.81 -1.50 -3.58
N LEU A 203 9.70 -0.77 -3.49
CA LEU A 203 8.89 -0.41 -4.66
C LEU A 203 9.70 0.36 -5.72
N ASP A 204 10.61 1.25 -5.30
CA ASP A 204 11.54 1.95 -6.20
C ASP A 204 12.32 0.94 -7.07
N THR A 205 12.91 -0.09 -6.46
CA THR A 205 13.68 -1.12 -7.17
C THR A 205 12.77 -1.94 -8.09
N VAL A 206 11.66 -2.44 -7.56
CA VAL A 206 10.71 -3.30 -8.29
C VAL A 206 10.18 -2.60 -9.54
N VAL A 207 9.84 -1.32 -9.45
CA VAL A 207 9.22 -0.59 -10.56
C VAL A 207 10.26 0.09 -11.45
N LYS A 208 11.22 0.80 -10.87
CA LYS A 208 12.14 1.66 -11.64
C LYS A 208 13.36 0.92 -12.14
N THR A 209 13.81 -0.11 -11.42
CA THR A 209 14.98 -0.92 -11.81
C THR A 209 14.54 -2.19 -12.52
N ASP A 210 13.67 -2.98 -11.90
CA ASP A 210 13.23 -4.29 -12.41
C ASP A 210 12.12 -4.17 -13.47
N LYS A 211 11.61 -2.95 -13.69
CA LYS A 211 10.60 -2.61 -14.71
C LYS A 211 9.28 -3.38 -14.58
N LYS A 212 8.95 -3.85 -13.37
CA LYS A 212 7.66 -4.49 -13.07
C LYS A 212 6.61 -3.43 -12.78
N PHE A 213 5.35 -3.69 -13.13
CA PHE A 213 4.22 -2.79 -12.88
C PHE A 213 4.45 -1.35 -13.40
N PRO A 214 4.79 -1.18 -14.69
CA PRO A 214 5.20 0.12 -15.24
C PRO A 214 4.10 1.18 -15.15
N HIS A 215 2.81 0.79 -15.12
CA HIS A 215 1.66 1.68 -14.95
C HIS A 215 1.60 2.43 -13.60
N LEU A 216 2.56 2.17 -12.70
CA LEU A 216 2.69 2.89 -11.43
C LEU A 216 3.56 4.15 -11.55
N VAL A 217 4.31 4.34 -12.64
CA VAL A 217 5.17 5.51 -12.86
C VAL A 217 4.93 6.16 -14.22
N ASP A 218 5.10 7.48 -14.28
CA ASP A 218 5.09 8.22 -15.54
C ASP A 218 6.43 8.08 -16.29
N ASP A 219 6.51 8.64 -17.50
CA ASP A 219 7.74 8.68 -18.32
C ASP A 219 8.94 9.37 -17.64
N LYS A 220 8.68 10.17 -16.60
CA LYS A 220 9.70 10.86 -15.80
C LYS A 220 10.09 10.06 -14.55
N GLY A 221 9.47 8.89 -14.33
CA GLY A 221 9.70 8.03 -13.17
C GLY A 221 9.00 8.52 -11.88
N ASN A 222 8.07 9.45 -11.96
CA ASN A 222 7.25 9.88 -10.83
C ASN A 222 6.12 8.88 -10.60
N TRP A 223 5.74 8.68 -9.34
CA TRP A 223 4.58 7.84 -9.01
C TRP A 223 3.30 8.46 -9.56
N ILE A 224 2.53 7.66 -10.30
CA ILE A 224 1.24 8.08 -10.83
C ILE A 224 0.22 8.23 -9.69
N VAL A 225 -0.68 9.20 -9.86
CA VAL A 225 -1.82 9.45 -8.98
C VAL A 225 -3.10 9.17 -9.75
N ARG A 226 -3.96 8.31 -9.22
CA ARG A 226 -5.31 8.04 -9.77
C ARG A 226 -6.24 9.18 -9.38
N ASN A 227 -6.80 9.87 -10.37
CA ASN A 227 -7.78 10.96 -10.21
C ASN A 227 -9.25 10.46 -10.20
N ASP A 228 -9.45 9.16 -10.22
CA ASP A 228 -10.73 8.45 -10.25
C ASP A 228 -10.87 7.44 -9.11
N VAL A 229 -9.77 7.15 -8.41
CA VAL A 229 -9.75 6.27 -7.23
C VAL A 229 -9.31 7.05 -6.01
N TRP A 230 -10.23 7.21 -5.06
CA TRP A 230 -9.95 7.88 -3.79
C TRP A 230 -9.70 6.86 -2.69
N TYR A 231 -8.63 7.05 -1.91
CA TYR A 231 -8.32 6.23 -0.75
C TYR A 231 -8.71 6.96 0.55
N LYS A 232 -9.45 6.26 1.42
CA LYS A 232 -9.80 6.70 2.77
C LYS A 232 -9.50 5.59 3.77
N GLY A 233 -8.42 5.71 4.52
CA GLY A 233 -8.15 4.80 5.62
C GLY A 233 -8.83 5.21 6.92
N VAL A 234 -9.21 4.21 7.70
CA VAL A 234 -9.79 4.36 9.04
C VAL A 234 -8.98 3.52 10.04
N VAL A 235 -9.03 3.90 11.31
CA VAL A 235 -8.29 3.28 12.43
C VAL A 235 -6.77 3.52 12.42
N THR A 236 -5.96 2.85 11.57
CA THR A 236 -4.48 3.01 11.56
C THR A 236 -3.94 3.67 10.28
N ALA A 237 -4.31 3.19 9.10
CA ALA A 237 -3.75 3.64 7.82
C ALA A 237 -4.42 4.92 7.31
N THR A 238 -4.47 5.97 8.13
CA THR A 238 -5.41 7.11 8.09
C THR A 238 -5.26 8.10 6.92
N ALA A 239 -4.48 7.78 5.89
CA ALA A 239 -4.38 8.63 4.70
C ALA A 239 -5.76 8.87 4.07
N ASN A 240 -5.94 10.05 3.50
CA ASN A 240 -7.17 10.49 2.83
C ASN A 240 -6.78 11.32 1.61
N LYS A 241 -6.65 10.67 0.45
CA LYS A 241 -6.14 11.28 -0.77
C LYS A 241 -6.48 10.43 -1.99
N TRP A 242 -6.32 11.02 -3.17
CA TRP A 242 -6.20 10.28 -4.43
C TRP A 242 -5.20 9.12 -4.30
N LEU A 243 -5.57 7.96 -4.85
CA LEU A 243 -4.76 6.76 -4.71
C LEU A 243 -3.42 6.94 -5.42
N THR A 244 -2.36 6.76 -4.64
CA THR A 244 -0.97 6.73 -5.08
C THR A 244 -0.14 6.06 -3.99
N VAL A 245 1.18 6.02 -4.18
CA VAL A 245 2.12 5.56 -3.16
C VAL A 245 1.94 6.31 -1.83
N GLY A 246 2.10 5.59 -0.71
CA GLY A 246 1.97 6.16 0.64
C GLY A 246 0.56 6.11 1.23
N CYS A 247 -0.30 5.21 0.75
CA CYS A 247 -1.59 4.86 1.36
C CYS A 247 -1.50 3.64 2.31
N GLY A 248 -0.29 3.11 2.54
CA GLY A 248 -0.04 2.05 3.52
C GLY A 248 -0.09 2.56 4.97
N SER A 249 0.73 1.99 5.85
CA SER A 249 0.91 2.46 7.23
C SER A 249 1.46 3.88 7.36
N GLY A 250 2.01 4.44 6.28
CA GLY A 250 2.52 5.80 6.23
C GLY A 250 2.97 6.18 4.83
N ALA A 251 3.48 7.41 4.69
CA ALA A 251 3.84 7.98 3.38
C ALA A 251 4.93 7.21 2.61
N SER A 252 5.72 6.38 3.30
CA SER A 252 6.81 5.56 2.72
C SER A 252 6.47 4.07 2.62
N THR A 253 5.20 3.71 2.78
CA THR A 253 4.74 2.32 2.64
C THR A 253 3.51 2.20 1.75
N ILE A 254 3.33 1.00 1.20
CA ILE A 254 2.15 0.58 0.46
C ILE A 254 1.56 -0.67 1.08
N GLY A 255 0.26 -0.86 0.91
CA GLY A 255 -0.40 -2.14 1.08
C GLY A 255 -0.97 -2.66 -0.23
N PRO A 256 -1.86 -3.67 -0.18
CA PRO A 256 -2.49 -4.22 -1.38
C PRO A 256 -3.43 -3.19 -2.04
N GLU A 257 -3.81 -2.11 -1.33
CA GLU A 257 -4.72 -1.10 -1.86
C GLU A 257 -4.19 -0.42 -3.13
N LEU A 258 -2.86 -0.31 -3.29
CA LEU A 258 -2.27 0.37 -4.44
C LEU A 258 -2.66 -0.36 -5.73
N GLN A 259 -2.25 -1.62 -5.87
CA GLN A 259 -2.53 -2.36 -7.08
C GLN A 259 -4.01 -2.74 -7.21
N PHE A 260 -4.68 -3.07 -6.10
CA PHE A 260 -6.12 -3.32 -6.11
C PHE A 260 -6.88 -2.11 -6.68
N GLY A 261 -6.57 -0.90 -6.23
CA GLY A 261 -7.24 0.31 -6.69
C GLY A 261 -6.90 0.68 -8.13
N HIS A 262 -5.67 0.44 -8.60
CA HIS A 262 -5.35 0.59 -10.03
C HIS A 262 -6.20 -0.34 -10.91
N ILE A 263 -6.45 -1.57 -10.48
CA ILE A 263 -7.34 -2.50 -11.19
C ILE A 263 -8.78 -2.01 -11.14
N MET A 264 -9.30 -1.63 -9.95
CA MET A 264 -10.69 -1.20 -9.81
C MET A 264 -10.99 0.06 -10.63
N GLY A 265 -10.09 1.05 -10.62
CA GLY A 265 -10.29 2.22 -11.46
C GLY A 265 -10.12 1.94 -12.95
N TYR A 266 -9.36 0.90 -13.35
CA TYR A 266 -9.38 0.49 -14.75
C TYR A 266 -10.70 -0.20 -15.10
N TYR A 267 -11.25 -1.00 -14.17
CA TYR A 267 -12.43 -1.82 -14.41
C TYR A 267 -13.72 -1.00 -14.49
N HIS A 268 -13.89 -0.02 -13.60
CA HIS A 268 -15.08 0.84 -13.55
C HIS A 268 -14.91 2.09 -14.39
N ASP A 269 -16.01 2.58 -14.95
CA ASP A 269 -16.08 3.93 -15.49
C ASP A 269 -16.54 4.92 -14.40
N GLU A 270 -17.23 4.43 -13.36
CA GLU A 270 -17.63 5.18 -12.17
C GLU A 270 -16.43 5.47 -11.25
N PRO A 271 -16.48 6.56 -10.47
CA PRO A 271 -15.46 6.81 -9.45
C PRO A 271 -15.43 5.68 -8.42
N VAL A 272 -14.22 5.39 -7.93
CA VAL A 272 -13.98 4.35 -6.93
C VAL A 272 -13.52 4.97 -5.61
N ILE A 273 -14.08 4.52 -4.51
CA ILE A 273 -13.59 4.80 -3.16
C ILE A 273 -13.15 3.51 -2.49
N ILE A 274 -11.92 3.51 -1.98
CA ILE A 274 -11.40 2.46 -1.10
C ILE A 274 -11.49 2.95 0.34
N ILE A 275 -12.31 2.30 1.15
CA ILE A 275 -12.33 2.49 2.61
C ILE A 275 -11.52 1.37 3.26
N LYS A 276 -10.37 1.70 3.87
CA LYS A 276 -9.47 0.70 4.47
C LYS A 276 -9.55 0.71 6.00
N ALA A 277 -10.16 -0.32 6.58
CA ALA A 277 -10.27 -0.54 8.02
C ALA A 277 -9.30 -1.64 8.48
N SER A 278 -8.13 -1.25 8.97
CA SER A 278 -7.07 -2.21 9.31
C SER A 278 -6.28 -1.81 10.54
N GLN A 279 -5.80 -2.82 11.28
CA GLN A 279 -5.06 -2.64 12.54
C GLN A 279 -4.08 -3.80 12.76
N GLY A 280 -2.83 -3.49 13.09
CA GLY A 280 -1.82 -4.52 13.38
C GLY A 280 -2.10 -5.32 14.65
N ASN A 281 -1.59 -6.57 14.68
CA ASN A 281 -1.67 -7.48 15.83
C ASN A 281 -3.13 -7.75 16.27
N ARG A 282 -3.96 -8.22 15.33
CA ARG A 282 -5.40 -8.49 15.56
C ARG A 282 -5.79 -9.85 15.01
N SER A 283 -6.35 -10.69 15.88
CA SER A 283 -6.80 -12.07 15.59
C SER A 283 -8.25 -12.08 15.15
N LEU A 284 -8.60 -12.92 14.19
CA LEU A 284 -10.01 -13.22 13.87
C LEU A 284 -10.67 -14.08 14.97
N GLY A 285 -9.89 -14.87 15.72
CA GLY A 285 -10.35 -15.64 16.88
C GLY A 285 -10.53 -14.84 18.17
N TRP A 286 -10.27 -13.53 18.20
CA TRP A 286 -10.46 -12.71 19.40
C TRP A 286 -10.76 -11.24 19.07
N ASP A 287 -9.83 -10.51 18.48
CA ASP A 287 -9.96 -9.05 18.36
C ASP A 287 -11.00 -8.63 17.33
N ILE A 288 -10.97 -9.25 16.14
CA ILE A 288 -11.88 -9.02 15.01
C ILE A 288 -12.96 -10.12 14.96
N LEU A 289 -13.20 -10.78 16.10
CA LEU A 289 -14.21 -11.84 16.19
C LEU A 289 -15.57 -11.25 15.80
N PRO A 290 -16.24 -11.75 14.74
CA PRO A 290 -17.48 -11.17 14.27
C PRO A 290 -18.69 -11.61 15.11
N PRO A 291 -19.82 -10.87 15.03
CA PRO A 291 -21.10 -11.35 15.53
C PRO A 291 -21.44 -12.76 15.03
N GLY A 292 -22.02 -13.59 15.89
CA GLY A 292 -22.35 -15.00 15.59
C GLY A 292 -21.23 -16.00 15.90
N SER A 293 -20.05 -15.54 16.33
CA SER A 293 -19.00 -16.43 16.84
C SER A 293 -19.24 -16.82 18.30
N GLU A 294 -19.45 -18.11 18.53
CA GLU A 294 -19.74 -18.69 19.84
C GLU A 294 -18.47 -19.08 20.62
N ARG A 295 -18.63 -19.26 21.93
CA ARG A 295 -17.59 -19.85 22.80
C ARG A 295 -17.26 -21.26 22.31
N PHE A 296 -16.02 -21.68 22.51
CA PHE A 296 -15.61 -23.06 22.28
C PHE A 296 -14.54 -23.50 23.26
N THR A 297 -14.45 -24.80 23.52
CA THR A 297 -13.42 -25.37 24.39
C THR A 297 -12.28 -25.93 23.54
N PHE A 298 -11.05 -25.60 23.90
CA PHE A 298 -9.85 -26.18 23.32
C PHE A 298 -8.82 -26.38 24.42
N ASP A 299 -8.32 -27.62 24.56
CA ASP A 299 -7.28 -28.00 25.52
C ASP A 299 -7.59 -27.52 26.96
N GLY A 300 -8.79 -27.86 27.45
CA GLY A 300 -9.23 -27.53 28.81
C GLY A 300 -9.54 -26.06 29.07
N ARG A 301 -9.51 -25.19 28.06
CA ARG A 301 -9.84 -23.76 28.17
C ARG A 301 -11.06 -23.40 27.34
N THR A 302 -11.93 -22.57 27.89
CA THR A 302 -13.01 -21.91 27.14
C THR A 302 -12.45 -20.67 26.48
N TYR A 303 -12.56 -20.59 25.16
CA TYR A 303 -12.26 -19.41 24.36
C TYR A 303 -13.53 -18.58 24.17
N ALA A 304 -13.35 -17.26 24.20
CA ALA A 304 -14.43 -16.29 24.13
C ALA A 304 -15.26 -16.36 22.83
N GLY A 305 -16.58 -16.23 22.97
CA GLY A 305 -17.47 -15.82 21.91
C GLY A 305 -17.53 -14.29 21.79
N TYR A 306 -18.16 -13.78 20.74
CA TYR A 306 -18.33 -12.33 20.54
C TYR A 306 -18.92 -11.66 21.80
N LYS A 307 -18.34 -10.51 22.20
CA LYS A 307 -18.63 -9.75 23.43
C LYS A 307 -18.19 -10.36 24.76
N ASP A 308 -17.57 -11.53 24.78
CA ASP A 308 -17.02 -12.08 26.02
C ASP A 308 -15.72 -11.41 26.46
N THR A 309 -15.39 -11.61 27.73
CA THR A 309 -14.12 -11.27 28.35
C THR A 309 -13.71 -12.32 29.39
N PRO A 310 -12.41 -12.67 29.53
CA PRO A 310 -11.26 -12.33 28.67
C PRO A 310 -11.17 -13.27 27.44
N SER A 311 -10.08 -13.20 26.67
CA SER A 311 -9.85 -14.02 25.46
C SER A 311 -10.01 -15.54 25.65
N SER A 312 -9.62 -16.06 26.81
CA SER A 312 -9.93 -17.41 27.24
C SER A 312 -9.81 -17.54 28.76
N TRP A 313 -10.48 -18.53 29.34
CA TRP A 313 -10.41 -18.85 30.77
C TRP A 313 -10.51 -20.36 31.00
N ILE A 314 -10.20 -20.80 32.21
CA ILE A 314 -10.47 -22.16 32.69
C ILE A 314 -11.75 -22.08 33.52
N GLU A 315 -12.70 -22.97 33.26
CA GLU A 315 -13.96 -22.98 34.03
C GLU A 315 -13.70 -23.24 35.51
N GLY A 316 -14.45 -22.54 36.37
CA GLY A 316 -14.28 -22.60 37.83
C GLY A 316 -13.09 -21.80 38.38
N GLN A 317 -12.24 -21.21 37.54
CA GLN A 317 -11.14 -20.33 37.98
C GLN A 317 -11.51 -18.85 37.82
N PRO A 318 -10.99 -17.95 38.69
CA PRO A 318 -11.18 -16.51 38.53
C PRO A 318 -10.73 -16.03 37.15
N LYS A 319 -11.58 -15.26 36.47
CA LYS A 319 -11.28 -14.66 35.17
C LYS A 319 -10.39 -13.43 35.33
N LYS A 320 -9.40 -13.29 34.46
CA LYS A 320 -8.58 -12.07 34.40
C LYS A 320 -9.43 -10.91 33.88
N GLU A 321 -9.48 -9.81 34.62
CA GLU A 321 -10.07 -8.56 34.12
C GLU A 321 -9.22 -7.97 32.99
N VAL A 322 -9.88 -7.64 31.88
CA VAL A 322 -9.27 -6.95 30.75
C VAL A 322 -10.24 -5.89 30.24
N ASN A 323 -9.73 -4.70 29.94
CA ASN A 323 -10.50 -3.63 29.29
C ASN A 323 -10.54 -3.86 27.76
N TRP A 324 -10.98 -5.05 27.37
CA TRP A 324 -11.12 -5.50 26.00
C TRP A 324 -12.16 -6.63 25.96
N TYR A 325 -12.84 -6.79 24.84
CA TYR A 325 -13.80 -7.88 24.63
C TYR A 325 -13.62 -8.49 23.25
N ALA A 326 -14.11 -9.71 23.07
CA ALA A 326 -14.04 -10.40 21.80
C ALA A 326 -14.83 -9.64 20.73
N GLY A 327 -14.17 -9.24 19.64
CA GLY A 327 -14.78 -8.46 18.57
C GLY A 327 -14.72 -6.95 18.76
N LYS A 328 -14.01 -6.43 19.77
CA LYS A 328 -13.84 -4.98 19.92
C LYS A 328 -13.24 -4.33 18.67
N GLN A 329 -12.27 -4.97 18.00
CA GLN A 329 -11.68 -4.42 16.79
C GLN A 329 -12.63 -4.51 15.59
N TYR A 330 -13.48 -5.54 15.51
CA TYR A 330 -14.55 -5.62 14.53
C TYR A 330 -15.47 -4.40 14.67
N ASP A 331 -15.88 -4.07 15.90
CA ASP A 331 -16.75 -2.93 16.17
C ASP A 331 -16.08 -1.59 15.85
N ASP A 332 -14.80 -1.45 16.19
CA ASP A 332 -14.03 -0.24 15.84
C ASP A 332 -13.88 -0.09 14.31
N PHE A 333 -13.75 -1.18 13.56
CA PHE A 333 -13.75 -1.15 12.08
C PHE A 333 -15.11 -0.72 11.53
N VAL A 334 -16.20 -1.36 11.99
CA VAL A 334 -17.57 -1.04 11.56
C VAL A 334 -17.89 0.42 11.87
N LYS A 335 -17.57 0.90 13.07
CA LYS A 335 -17.73 2.30 13.45
C LYS A 335 -16.97 3.24 12.51
N GLY A 336 -15.68 2.98 12.28
CA GLY A 336 -14.87 3.83 11.41
C GLY A 336 -15.38 3.89 9.97
N ILE A 337 -15.91 2.78 9.44
CA ILE A 337 -16.51 2.74 8.11
C ILE A 337 -17.82 3.53 8.09
N HIS A 338 -18.71 3.32 9.07
CA HIS A 338 -19.96 4.08 9.19
C HIS A 338 -19.72 5.58 9.36
N ASP A 339 -18.71 5.99 10.12
CA ASP A 339 -18.36 7.40 10.25
C ASP A 339 -18.05 8.03 8.89
N VAL A 340 -17.38 7.30 7.98
CA VAL A 340 -17.12 7.77 6.61
C VAL A 340 -18.39 7.81 5.79
N LEU A 341 -19.19 6.73 5.80
CA LEU A 341 -20.39 6.58 4.97
C LEU A 341 -21.51 7.53 5.39
N ASN A 342 -21.74 7.71 6.69
CA ASN A 342 -22.74 8.63 7.23
C ASN A 342 -22.37 10.10 6.98
N ASN A 343 -21.08 10.39 6.77
CA ASN A 343 -20.56 11.72 6.45
C ASN A 343 -20.00 11.78 5.02
N PHE A 344 -20.60 11.03 4.09
CA PHE A 344 -20.07 10.85 2.73
C PHE A 344 -19.81 12.18 2.01
N ALA A 345 -20.78 13.10 1.99
CA ALA A 345 -20.64 14.41 1.35
C ALA A 345 -19.54 15.29 1.97
N THR A 346 -19.26 15.13 3.26
CA THR A 346 -18.19 15.85 3.96
C THR A 346 -16.83 15.29 3.58
N HIS A 347 -16.71 13.97 3.46
CA HIS A 347 -15.45 13.33 3.08
C HIS A 347 -15.15 13.40 1.59
N PHE A 348 -16.19 13.41 0.75
CA PHE A 348 -16.11 13.36 -0.70
C PHE A 348 -17.03 14.43 -1.33
N PRO A 349 -16.73 15.72 -1.12
CA PRO A 349 -17.59 16.81 -1.61
C PRO A 349 -17.78 16.79 -3.12
N GLN A 350 -16.82 16.24 -3.88
CA GLN A 350 -16.92 16.06 -5.33
C GLN A 350 -17.99 15.04 -5.77
N TYR A 351 -18.46 14.17 -4.88
CA TYR A 351 -19.44 13.13 -5.16
C TYR A 351 -20.71 13.24 -4.32
N LYS A 352 -20.90 14.37 -3.62
CA LYS A 352 -21.98 14.57 -2.64
C LYS A 352 -23.38 14.25 -3.18
N ASP A 353 -23.62 14.47 -4.48
CA ASP A 353 -24.93 14.30 -5.13
C ASP A 353 -25.06 12.96 -5.88
N GLN A 354 -24.01 12.14 -5.95
CA GLN A 354 -24.02 10.87 -6.71
C GLN A 354 -24.50 9.67 -5.89
N GLY A 355 -24.43 9.75 -4.55
CA GLY A 355 -24.60 8.60 -3.68
C GLY A 355 -23.49 7.56 -3.85
N TYR A 356 -23.65 6.39 -3.24
CA TYR A 356 -22.68 5.31 -3.34
C TYR A 356 -23.35 3.94 -3.30
N GLU A 357 -22.63 2.92 -3.78
CA GLU A 357 -22.94 1.51 -3.54
C GLU A 357 -21.74 0.77 -2.94
N ILE A 358 -22.01 -0.19 -2.06
CA ILE A 358 -20.98 -1.11 -1.58
C ILE A 358 -20.72 -2.15 -2.67
N ALA A 359 -19.67 -1.93 -3.45
CA ALA A 359 -19.33 -2.72 -4.63
C ALA A 359 -18.56 -4.01 -4.31
N GLY A 360 -17.96 -4.12 -3.12
CA GLY A 360 -17.29 -5.35 -2.70
C GLY A 360 -16.50 -5.22 -1.40
N PHE A 361 -16.11 -6.38 -0.88
CA PHE A 361 -15.31 -6.52 0.33
C PHE A 361 -14.00 -7.24 0.02
N VAL A 362 -12.93 -6.83 0.69
CA VAL A 362 -11.59 -7.41 0.54
C VAL A 362 -11.04 -7.72 1.92
N TRP A 363 -10.62 -8.97 2.13
CA TRP A 363 -10.06 -9.42 3.42
C TRP A 363 -8.63 -9.94 3.26
N TRP A 364 -7.73 -9.42 4.10
CA TRP A 364 -6.38 -9.97 4.22
C TRP A 364 -5.85 -9.93 5.66
N GLN A 365 -5.89 -11.09 6.31
CA GLN A 365 -5.57 -11.28 7.72
C GLN A 365 -5.16 -12.74 7.93
N GLY A 366 -4.54 -13.09 9.06
CA GLY A 366 -4.42 -14.50 9.46
C GLY A 366 -3.18 -14.83 10.29
N HIS A 367 -2.13 -14.01 10.24
CA HIS A 367 -0.89 -14.25 11.01
C HIS A 367 -1.17 -14.38 12.52
N LYS A 368 -2.04 -13.51 13.06
CA LYS A 368 -2.29 -13.49 14.51
C LYS A 368 -3.05 -14.72 15.00
N ASP A 369 -3.69 -15.45 14.10
CA ASP A 369 -4.41 -16.70 14.38
C ASP A 369 -3.51 -17.94 14.23
N GLY A 370 -2.18 -17.75 14.11
CA GLY A 370 -1.16 -18.80 14.07
C GLY A 370 -0.94 -19.60 15.36
N ASN A 371 -1.99 -19.79 16.16
CA ASN A 371 -2.00 -20.70 17.30
C ASN A 371 -3.08 -21.78 17.09
N PRO A 372 -2.92 -22.99 17.67
CA PRO A 372 -3.82 -24.12 17.39
C PRO A 372 -5.30 -23.84 17.65
N ALA A 373 -5.63 -23.14 18.74
CA ALA A 373 -7.02 -22.87 19.11
C ALA A 373 -7.69 -21.92 18.10
N HIS A 374 -7.07 -20.78 17.80
CA HIS A 374 -7.65 -19.83 16.85
C HIS A 374 -7.65 -20.37 15.42
N ALA A 375 -6.59 -21.06 15.00
CA ALA A 375 -6.51 -21.68 13.69
C ALA A 375 -7.62 -22.72 13.49
N SER A 376 -7.93 -23.53 14.51
CA SER A 376 -9.01 -24.53 14.45
C SER A 376 -10.40 -23.92 14.24
N ARG A 377 -10.59 -22.65 14.60
CA ARG A 377 -11.86 -21.91 14.42
C ARG A 377 -11.84 -20.87 13.32
N TYR A 378 -10.73 -20.70 12.61
CA TYR A 378 -10.58 -19.65 11.61
C TYR A 378 -11.64 -19.73 10.51
N GLU A 379 -11.91 -20.93 9.99
CA GLU A 379 -12.87 -21.13 8.90
C GLU A 379 -14.28 -20.66 9.29
N LEU A 380 -14.80 -21.11 10.44
CA LEU A 380 -16.12 -20.70 10.92
C LEU A 380 -16.19 -19.18 11.15
N ASN A 381 -15.17 -18.62 11.81
CA ASN A 381 -15.16 -17.18 12.08
C ASN A 381 -15.07 -16.36 10.79
N LEU A 382 -14.40 -16.85 9.75
CA LEU A 382 -14.35 -16.18 8.45
C LEU A 382 -15.71 -16.21 7.75
N VAL A 383 -16.43 -17.34 7.80
CA VAL A 383 -17.82 -17.43 7.32
C VAL A 383 -18.72 -16.42 8.03
N ASN A 384 -18.61 -16.32 9.37
CA ASN A 384 -19.36 -15.36 10.17
C ASN A 384 -19.02 -13.92 9.80
N LEU A 385 -17.74 -13.61 9.57
CA LEU A 385 -17.29 -12.27 9.15
C LEU A 385 -17.93 -11.86 7.83
N ILE A 386 -17.92 -12.75 6.83
CA ILE A 386 -18.54 -12.50 5.52
C ILE A 386 -20.02 -12.18 5.68
N LYS A 387 -20.74 -12.99 6.48
CA LYS A 387 -22.19 -12.81 6.73
C LYS A 387 -22.47 -11.53 7.52
N ALA A 388 -21.64 -11.22 8.50
CA ALA A 388 -21.78 -10.04 9.35
C ALA A 388 -21.58 -8.75 8.54
N TYR A 389 -20.52 -8.66 7.72
CA TYR A 389 -20.28 -7.48 6.88
C TYR A 389 -21.40 -7.26 5.85
N ARG A 390 -21.87 -8.32 5.19
CA ARG A 390 -22.97 -8.21 4.23
C ARG A 390 -24.26 -7.70 4.89
N THR A 391 -24.56 -8.17 6.09
CA THR A 391 -25.71 -7.70 6.87
C THR A 391 -25.52 -6.24 7.32
N GLU A 392 -24.38 -5.94 7.94
CA GLU A 392 -24.04 -4.63 8.51
C GLU A 392 -24.12 -3.51 7.47
N PHE A 393 -23.53 -3.74 6.30
CA PHE A 393 -23.47 -2.76 5.22
C PHE A 393 -24.58 -2.94 4.18
N LYS A 394 -25.61 -3.75 4.48
CA LYS A 394 -26.81 -3.98 3.64
C LYS A 394 -26.46 -4.37 2.20
N ALA A 395 -25.42 -5.18 2.03
CA ALA A 395 -24.83 -5.57 0.75
C ALA A 395 -24.82 -7.09 0.56
N PRO A 396 -25.99 -7.77 0.56
CA PRO A 396 -26.07 -9.24 0.60
C PRO A 396 -25.46 -9.95 -0.61
N LYS A 397 -25.36 -9.25 -1.75
CA LYS A 397 -24.79 -9.77 -3.00
C LYS A 397 -23.42 -9.18 -3.34
N ALA A 398 -22.85 -8.33 -2.49
CA ALA A 398 -21.54 -7.77 -2.77
C ALA A 398 -20.48 -8.88 -2.76
N PRO A 399 -19.62 -8.95 -3.80
CA PRO A 399 -18.49 -9.86 -3.87
C PRO A 399 -17.58 -9.73 -2.65
N PHE A 400 -17.03 -10.86 -2.22
CA PHE A 400 -16.09 -10.92 -1.11
C PHE A 400 -14.82 -11.64 -1.57
N ILE A 401 -13.71 -10.92 -1.68
CA ILE A 401 -12.41 -11.47 -2.08
C ILE A 401 -11.50 -11.61 -0.86
N ILE A 402 -10.84 -12.76 -0.73
CA ILE A 402 -9.94 -13.08 0.37
C ILE A 402 -8.57 -13.42 -0.19
N GLY A 403 -7.50 -12.91 0.42
CA GLY A 403 -6.15 -13.43 0.18
C GLY A 403 -5.80 -14.45 1.25
N THR A 404 -5.19 -15.58 0.88
CA THR A 404 -4.58 -16.45 1.89
C THR A 404 -3.49 -15.70 2.67
N ILE A 405 -3.01 -16.26 3.78
CA ILE A 405 -1.69 -15.93 4.28
C ILE A 405 -0.62 -16.70 3.49
N GLY A 406 0.54 -16.10 3.29
CA GLY A 406 1.64 -16.67 2.48
C GLY A 406 2.98 -16.78 3.21
N PHE A 407 3.02 -16.71 4.54
CA PHE A 407 4.28 -16.69 5.30
C PHE A 407 5.14 -17.94 5.09
N GLY A 408 6.39 -17.76 4.67
CA GLY A 408 7.28 -18.87 4.33
C GLY A 408 6.93 -19.59 3.02
N GLY A 409 5.98 -19.06 2.25
CA GLY A 409 5.49 -19.64 1.00
C GLY A 409 5.01 -21.08 1.19
N TRP A 410 5.41 -21.97 0.27
CA TRP A 410 5.05 -23.39 0.30
C TRP A 410 5.67 -24.21 1.43
N LYS A 411 6.59 -23.62 2.21
CA LYS A 411 7.16 -24.28 3.41
C LYS A 411 6.31 -24.06 4.66
N MET A 412 5.18 -23.37 4.55
CA MET A 412 4.28 -23.10 5.66
C MET A 412 3.74 -24.40 6.28
N THR A 413 3.82 -24.51 7.60
CA THR A 413 3.33 -25.67 8.37
C THR A 413 2.56 -25.21 9.63
N GLY A 414 2.02 -26.18 10.37
CA GLY A 414 1.38 -25.94 11.66
C GLY A 414 0.13 -25.06 11.58
N PRO A 415 -0.19 -24.30 12.63
CA PRO A 415 -1.40 -23.49 12.70
C PRO A 415 -1.56 -22.47 11.56
N HIS A 416 -0.47 -21.92 11.02
CA HIS A 416 -0.55 -21.03 9.86
C HIS A 416 -1.04 -21.77 8.61
N LEU A 417 -0.59 -23.00 8.36
CA LEU A 417 -1.10 -23.80 7.25
C LEU A 417 -2.59 -24.11 7.44
N THR A 418 -3.01 -24.38 8.68
CA THR A 418 -4.44 -24.55 9.01
C THR A 418 -5.25 -23.29 8.69
N VAL A 419 -4.74 -22.10 9.01
CA VAL A 419 -5.38 -20.82 8.65
C VAL A 419 -5.45 -20.63 7.12
N ALA A 420 -4.36 -20.87 6.38
CA ALA A 420 -4.36 -20.77 4.93
C ALA A 420 -5.37 -21.72 4.27
N ASN A 421 -5.45 -22.96 4.76
CA ASN A 421 -6.42 -23.95 4.29
C ASN A 421 -7.86 -23.54 4.63
N ALA A 422 -8.10 -22.97 5.82
CA ALA A 422 -9.41 -22.43 6.19
C ALA A 422 -9.83 -21.27 5.27
N GLN A 423 -8.89 -20.41 4.86
CA GLN A 423 -9.16 -19.34 3.89
C GLN A 423 -9.54 -19.90 2.52
N LEU A 424 -8.85 -20.93 2.04
CA LEU A 424 -9.20 -21.60 0.79
C LEU A 424 -10.57 -22.29 0.86
N ALA A 425 -10.90 -22.88 2.01
CA ALA A 425 -12.13 -23.65 2.20
C ALA A 425 -13.41 -22.81 2.11
N VAL A 426 -13.36 -21.51 2.43
CA VAL A 426 -14.53 -20.61 2.30
C VAL A 426 -14.77 -20.13 0.86
N SER A 427 -13.85 -20.39 -0.06
CA SER A 427 -14.00 -19.97 -1.45
C SER A 427 -15.17 -20.69 -2.13
N GLY A 428 -16.01 -19.93 -2.84
CA GLY A 428 -17.25 -20.46 -3.42
C GLY A 428 -17.04 -21.53 -4.50
N ASP A 429 -15.87 -21.53 -5.14
CA ASP A 429 -15.48 -22.53 -6.15
C ASP A 429 -15.19 -23.92 -5.56
N LYS A 430 -15.12 -24.06 -4.22
CA LYS A 430 -14.93 -25.34 -3.54
C LYS A 430 -16.24 -26.09 -3.26
N GLY A 431 -17.39 -25.41 -3.35
CA GLY A 431 -18.70 -26.02 -3.10
C GLY A 431 -19.04 -26.34 -1.64
N LYS A 432 -18.13 -26.12 -0.68
CA LYS A 432 -18.39 -26.36 0.76
C LYS A 432 -19.47 -25.42 1.34
N TYR A 433 -19.56 -24.21 0.80
CA TYR A 433 -20.55 -23.20 1.16
C TYR A 433 -21.34 -22.80 -0.10
N PRO A 434 -22.45 -23.49 -0.42
CA PRO A 434 -23.22 -23.22 -1.63
C PRO A 434 -23.70 -21.76 -1.74
N GLU A 435 -23.93 -21.08 -0.61
CA GLU A 435 -24.31 -19.67 -0.59
C GLU A 435 -23.21 -18.70 -1.09
N PHE A 436 -21.97 -19.20 -1.23
CA PHE A 436 -20.81 -18.43 -1.63
C PHE A 436 -20.43 -18.63 -3.11
N ALA A 437 -21.08 -19.57 -3.81
CA ALA A 437 -20.83 -19.84 -5.23
C ALA A 437 -21.01 -18.56 -6.08
N GLY A 438 -19.96 -18.19 -6.83
CA GLY A 438 -19.96 -17.00 -7.69
C GLY A 438 -19.92 -15.65 -6.95
N ASN A 439 -19.78 -15.63 -5.62
CA ASN A 439 -19.85 -14.40 -4.82
C ASN A 439 -18.78 -14.30 -3.72
N VAL A 440 -18.05 -15.38 -3.43
CA VAL A 440 -16.85 -15.36 -2.57
C VAL A 440 -15.74 -16.10 -3.28
N LEU A 441 -14.54 -15.52 -3.28
CA LEU A 441 -13.35 -16.14 -3.85
C LEU A 441 -12.18 -15.94 -2.90
N THR A 442 -11.34 -16.97 -2.77
CA THR A 442 -10.05 -16.87 -2.10
C THR A 442 -8.93 -17.03 -3.12
N VAL A 443 -7.99 -16.08 -3.16
CA VAL A 443 -6.77 -16.16 -3.96
C VAL A 443 -5.62 -16.72 -3.13
N GLU A 444 -4.92 -17.70 -3.68
CA GLU A 444 -3.70 -18.27 -3.10
C GLU A 444 -2.52 -17.33 -3.33
N ILE A 445 -1.80 -16.98 -2.25
CA ILE A 445 -0.68 -16.03 -2.31
C ILE A 445 0.65 -16.62 -1.84
N ARG A 446 0.73 -17.93 -1.51
CA ARG A 446 2.00 -18.57 -1.11
C ARG A 446 3.10 -18.41 -2.15
N ASP A 447 2.75 -18.29 -3.42
CA ASP A 447 3.69 -17.98 -4.51
C ASP A 447 4.30 -16.58 -4.43
N PHE A 448 3.68 -15.65 -3.69
CA PHE A 448 4.14 -14.27 -3.57
C PHE A 448 5.13 -14.07 -2.42
N TRP A 449 5.52 -15.15 -1.73
CA TRP A 449 6.54 -15.08 -0.70
C TRP A 449 7.93 -14.83 -1.30
N ILE A 450 8.54 -13.71 -0.93
CA ILE A 450 9.91 -13.38 -1.31
C ILE A 450 10.81 -13.45 -0.07
N ASP A 451 11.94 -14.14 -0.22
CA ASP A 451 12.89 -14.40 0.85
C ASP A 451 13.52 -13.11 1.41
N GLU A 452 13.99 -13.17 2.66
CA GLU A 452 14.62 -12.03 3.34
C GLU A 452 15.85 -11.49 2.60
N SER A 453 16.59 -12.36 1.89
CA SER A 453 17.78 -12.00 1.11
C SER A 453 17.47 -11.11 -0.09
N LEU A 454 16.23 -11.14 -0.59
CA LEU A 454 15.72 -10.34 -1.71
C LEU A 454 14.73 -9.27 -1.25
N SER A 455 14.76 -8.92 0.04
CA SER A 455 13.80 -8.03 0.66
C SER A 455 14.46 -6.96 1.51
N PRO A 456 13.77 -5.86 1.79
CA PRO A 456 14.39 -4.73 2.48
C PRO A 456 14.55 -4.94 3.99
N ARG A 457 13.82 -5.89 4.60
CA ARG A 457 13.91 -6.22 6.03
C ARG A 457 13.72 -7.72 6.28
N ASN A 458 14.32 -8.22 7.35
CA ASN A 458 13.95 -9.51 7.93
C ASN A 458 12.75 -9.33 8.86
N GLN A 459 11.54 -9.41 8.29
CA GLN A 459 10.26 -9.32 9.01
C GLN A 459 9.23 -10.22 8.34
N GLY A 460 9.42 -11.54 8.45
CA GLY A 460 8.59 -12.52 7.74
C GLY A 460 7.08 -12.37 7.98
N TYR A 461 6.68 -11.96 9.18
CA TYR A 461 5.28 -11.68 9.54
C TYR A 461 4.64 -10.48 8.79
N HIS A 462 5.46 -9.67 8.12
CA HIS A 462 5.06 -8.59 7.22
C HIS A 462 5.61 -8.80 5.79
N TYR A 463 5.82 -10.05 5.38
CA TYR A 463 6.37 -10.40 4.07
C TYR A 463 7.72 -9.71 3.80
N ASN A 464 8.58 -9.65 4.81
CA ASN A 464 9.90 -9.03 4.74
C ASN A 464 9.88 -7.55 4.32
N ARG A 465 8.70 -6.90 4.45
CA ARG A 465 8.38 -5.57 3.91
C ARG A 465 8.63 -5.44 2.41
N ASN A 466 8.59 -6.55 1.68
CA ASN A 466 8.81 -6.60 0.25
C ASN A 466 7.59 -6.02 -0.48
N ALA A 467 7.77 -4.89 -1.15
CA ALA A 467 6.71 -4.19 -1.87
C ALA A 467 6.14 -5.02 -3.03
N GLU A 468 6.94 -5.86 -3.69
CA GLU A 468 6.46 -6.72 -4.77
C GLU A 468 5.39 -7.69 -4.27
N THR A 469 5.57 -8.29 -3.08
CA THR A 469 4.54 -9.13 -2.47
C THR A 469 3.22 -8.36 -2.29
N TYR A 470 3.25 -7.12 -1.79
CA TYR A 470 2.01 -6.33 -1.61
C TYR A 470 1.35 -5.97 -2.93
N VAL A 471 2.13 -5.65 -3.96
CA VAL A 471 1.60 -5.35 -5.30
C VAL A 471 0.98 -6.61 -5.92
N LEU A 472 1.66 -7.76 -5.85
CA LEU A 472 1.12 -9.06 -6.34
C LEU A 472 -0.15 -9.49 -5.61
N VAL A 473 -0.20 -9.30 -4.28
CA VAL A 473 -1.43 -9.56 -3.51
C VAL A 473 -2.55 -8.63 -3.96
N GLY A 474 -2.28 -7.33 -4.11
CA GLY A 474 -3.26 -6.37 -4.63
C GLY A 474 -3.74 -6.72 -6.05
N ASP A 475 -2.84 -7.21 -6.89
CA ASP A 475 -3.15 -7.69 -8.25
C ASP A 475 -4.10 -8.88 -8.23
N ALA A 476 -3.77 -9.92 -7.46
CA ALA A 476 -4.60 -11.12 -7.32
C ALA A 476 -5.98 -10.79 -6.73
N LEU A 477 -6.04 -9.95 -5.70
CA LEU A 477 -7.30 -9.50 -5.11
C LEU A 477 -8.14 -8.69 -6.11
N GLY A 478 -7.51 -7.80 -6.89
CA GLY A 478 -8.22 -6.99 -7.87
C GLY A 478 -8.76 -7.82 -9.03
N ARG A 479 -7.95 -8.72 -9.58
CA ARG A 479 -8.37 -9.64 -10.66
C ARG A 479 -9.47 -10.59 -10.20
N GLY A 480 -9.33 -11.16 -8.99
CA GLY A 480 -10.36 -12.00 -8.40
C GLY A 480 -11.68 -11.26 -8.14
N MET A 481 -11.60 -9.99 -7.72
CA MET A 481 -12.78 -9.13 -7.60
C MET A 481 -13.46 -8.91 -8.96
N CYS A 482 -12.70 -8.57 -10.00
CA CYS A 482 -13.24 -8.43 -11.36
C CYS A 482 -13.87 -9.72 -11.90
N GLN A 483 -13.30 -10.89 -11.58
CA GLN A 483 -13.91 -12.17 -11.93
C GLN A 483 -15.32 -12.30 -11.33
N LEU A 484 -15.47 -12.02 -10.03
CA LEU A 484 -16.77 -12.08 -9.36
C LEU A 484 -17.77 -11.06 -9.94
N LEU A 485 -17.30 -9.85 -10.27
CA LEU A 485 -18.14 -8.81 -10.89
C LEU A 485 -18.57 -9.19 -12.33
N GLY A 486 -17.69 -9.82 -13.10
CA GLY A 486 -17.98 -10.29 -14.46
C GLY A 486 -18.94 -11.47 -14.51
N ASP A 487 -18.83 -12.41 -13.56
CA ASP A 487 -19.77 -13.54 -13.43
C ASP A 487 -21.17 -13.04 -13.00
N THR A 488 -21.23 -11.99 -12.19
CA THR A 488 -22.48 -11.36 -11.73
C THR A 488 -23.22 -10.62 -12.86
N THR A 489 -22.48 -9.96 -13.76
CA THR A 489 -23.06 -9.19 -14.88
C THR A 489 -23.50 -10.06 -16.05
N THR A 490 -22.83 -11.20 -16.27
CA THR A 490 -23.13 -12.09 -17.41
C THR A 490 -24.10 -13.22 -17.09
N GLY A 491 -24.50 -13.40 -15.82
CA GLY A 491 -25.38 -14.50 -15.40
C GLY A 491 -24.79 -15.90 -15.62
N ARG A 492 -23.48 -15.99 -15.92
CA ARG A 492 -22.80 -17.25 -16.21
C ARG A 492 -22.55 -18.00 -14.90
N ARG A 493 -23.48 -18.90 -14.53
CA ARG A 493 -23.13 -20.01 -13.64
C ARG A 493 -22.15 -20.90 -14.40
N ARG A 494 -20.91 -21.04 -13.93
CA ARG A 494 -20.08 -22.18 -14.33
C ARG A 494 -20.79 -23.43 -13.83
N ILE A 495 -21.41 -24.17 -14.75
CA ILE A 495 -21.73 -25.57 -14.55
C ILE A 495 -20.38 -26.26 -14.39
N ARG A 496 -20.10 -26.75 -13.18
CA ARG A 496 -19.10 -27.79 -12.95
C ARG A 496 -19.77 -28.92 -12.21
#